data_AF-D2MNY7-F1
#
_entry.id   AF-D2MNY7-F1
#
_cell.length_a   1.000
_cell.length_b   1.000
_cell.length_c   1.000
_cell.angle_alpha   90.00
_cell.angle_beta   90.00
_cell.angle_gamma   90.00
#
_symmetry.space_group_name_H-M   'P 1'
#
loop_
_entity.id
_entity.type
_entity.pdbx_description
1 polymer ?
#
loop_
_entity_poly.entity_id
_entity_poly.type
_entity_poly.pdbx_seq_one_letter_code
_entity_poly.pdbx_strand_id
1 'polypeptide(L)' 'MMIEKDISNQDLMRDAKISANIITKIRRGQYMALDKLESICMALGCTPNDILEFIPEEKNNE' A
#
# COMPACT_ATOMS: atom_id res chain seq x y z
N MET A 1 9.20 -0.85 -7.73
CA MET A 1 9.00 -1.96 -6.78
C MET A 1 8.22 -3.16 -7.33
N MET A 2 6.88 -3.12 -7.46
CA MET A 2 6.10 -4.32 -7.88
C MET A 2 6.46 -4.80 -9.30
N ILE A 3 6.64 -3.87 -10.24
CA ILE A 3 7.04 -4.18 -11.63
C ILE A 3 8.44 -4.81 -11.67
N GLU A 4 9.39 -4.26 -10.91
CA GLU A 4 10.78 -4.77 -10.85
C GLU A 4 10.86 -6.16 -10.24
N LYS A 5 9.95 -6.49 -9.32
CA LYS A 5 9.85 -7.80 -8.65
C LYS A 5 8.93 -8.79 -9.38
N ASP A 6 8.35 -8.40 -10.52
CA ASP A 6 7.35 -9.19 -11.26
C ASP A 6 6.17 -9.67 -10.37
N ILE A 7 5.76 -8.83 -9.42
CA ILE A 7 4.68 -9.14 -8.46
C ILE A 7 3.36 -8.62 -9.01
N SER A 8 2.39 -9.51 -9.26
CA SER A 8 1.03 -9.11 -9.63
C SER A 8 0.22 -8.65 -8.41
N ASN A 9 -0.93 -7.99 -8.66
CA ASN A 9 -1.86 -7.64 -7.58
C ASN A 9 -2.41 -8.88 -6.86
N GLN A 10 -2.59 -9.99 -7.57
CA GLN A 10 -3.06 -11.24 -6.97
C GLN A 10 -2.00 -11.85 -6.05
N ASP A 11 -0.73 -11.76 -6.44
CA ASP A 11 0.39 -12.23 -5.62
C ASP A 11 0.50 -11.39 -4.35
N LEU A 12 0.48 -10.07 -4.47
CA LEU A 12 0.51 -9.18 -3.31
C LEU A 12 -0.67 -9.44 -2.36
N MET A 13 -1.88 -9.67 -2.90
CA MET A 13 -3.05 -10.00 -2.07
C MET A 13 -2.84 -11.28 -1.27
N ARG A 14 -2.34 -12.33 -1.92
CA ARG A 14 -2.08 -13.64 -1.30
C ARG A 14 -0.99 -13.54 -0.24
N ASP A 15 0.13 -12.92 -0.60
CA ASP A 15 1.35 -12.92 0.21
C ASP A 15 1.22 -11.95 1.40
N ALA A 16 0.58 -10.78 1.22
CA ALA A 16 0.26 -9.85 2.30
C ALA A 16 -1.04 -10.18 3.04
N LYS A 17 -1.77 -11.23 2.65
CA LYS A 17 -3.08 -11.63 3.23
C LYS A 17 -4.08 -10.47 3.29
N ILE A 18 -4.16 -9.69 2.22
CA ILE A 18 -5.05 -8.53 2.11
C ILE A 18 -6.17 -8.77 1.09
N SER A 19 -7.32 -8.13 1.31
CA SER A 19 -8.43 -8.18 0.38
C SER A 19 -8.23 -7.22 -0.81
N ALA A 20 -9.01 -7.42 -1.88
CA ALA A 20 -9.01 -6.55 -3.05
C ALA A 20 -9.37 -5.08 -2.72
N ASN A 21 -10.06 -4.83 -1.60
CA ASN A 21 -10.32 -3.47 -1.11
C ASN A 21 -9.02 -2.73 -0.78
N ILE A 22 -8.04 -3.41 -0.21
CA ILE A 22 -6.74 -2.80 0.12
C ILE A 22 -5.98 -2.45 -1.15
N ILE A 23 -5.97 -3.34 -2.16
CA ILE A 23 -5.39 -3.03 -3.48
C ILE A 23 -6.05 -1.80 -4.10
N THR A 24 -7.39 -1.71 -4.01
CA THR A 24 -8.13 -0.54 -4.51
C THR A 24 -7.71 0.75 -3.79
N LYS A 25 -7.52 0.70 -2.47
CA LYS A 25 -7.03 1.85 -1.68
C LYS A 25 -5.63 2.28 -2.08
N ILE A 26 -4.70 1.32 -2.25
CA ILE A 26 -3.33 1.58 -2.72
C ILE A 26 -3.36 2.31 -4.07
N ARG A 27 -4.13 1.80 -5.04
CA ARG A 27 -4.27 2.42 -6.36
C ARG A 27 -4.85 3.83 -6.34
N ARG A 28 -5.64 4.16 -5.31
CA ARG A 28 -6.28 5.47 -5.13
C ARG A 28 -5.50 6.40 -4.19
N GLY A 29 -4.36 5.96 -3.64
CA GLY A 29 -3.60 6.72 -2.65
C GLY A 29 -4.41 7.01 -1.39
N GLN A 30 -5.31 6.10 -0.98
CA GLN A 30 -6.20 6.31 0.16
C GLN A 30 -5.58 5.82 1.46
N TYR A 31 -5.99 6.47 2.56
CA TYR A 31 -5.63 6.05 3.91
C TYR A 31 -6.01 4.60 4.21
N MET A 32 -5.07 3.91 4.86
CA MET A 32 -5.22 2.54 5.31
C MET A 32 -4.65 2.35 6.72
N ALA A 33 -5.06 1.27 7.37
CA ALA A 33 -4.60 0.93 8.69
C ALA A 33 -3.13 0.43 8.66
N LEU A 34 -2.40 0.69 9.76
CA LEU A 34 -0.98 0.37 9.88
C LEU A 34 -0.70 -1.14 9.87
N ASP A 35 -1.61 -1.97 10.35
CA ASP A 35 -1.49 -3.45 10.32
C ASP A 35 -1.42 -3.97 8.87
N LYS A 36 -2.17 -3.35 7.97
CA LYS A 36 -2.16 -3.69 6.54
C LYS A 36 -0.89 -3.18 5.87
N LEU A 37 -0.42 -2.00 6.27
CA LEU A 37 0.86 -1.47 5.80
C LEU A 37 2.01 -2.41 6.18
N GLU A 38 2.07 -2.85 7.43
CA GLU A 38 3.05 -3.82 7.92
C GLU A 38 3.05 -5.10 7.09
N SER A 39 1.86 -5.67 6.84
CA SER A 39 1.71 -6.89 6.05
C SER A 39 2.22 -6.73 4.62
N ILE A 40 1.99 -5.56 3.99
CA ILE A 40 2.48 -5.23 2.65
C ILE A 40 4.00 -5.07 2.65
N CYS A 41 4.55 -4.34 3.64
CA CYS A 41 5.99 -4.17 3.80
C CYS A 41 6.70 -5.52 3.92
N MET A 42 6.16 -6.44 4.72
CA MET A 42 6.70 -7.80 4.85
C MET A 42 6.64 -8.58 3.53
N ALA A 43 5.51 -8.50 2.80
CA ALA A 43 5.36 -9.21 1.52
C ALA A 43 6.29 -8.67 0.42
N LEU A 44 6.52 -7.36 0.39
CA LEU A 44 7.35 -6.72 -0.62
C LEU A 44 8.85 -6.67 -0.23
N GLY A 45 9.15 -6.87 1.05
CA GLY A 45 10.48 -6.71 1.62
C GLY A 45 10.94 -5.25 1.60
N CYS A 46 10.07 -4.31 1.94
CA CYS A 46 10.37 -2.89 2.11
C CYS A 46 10.04 -2.39 3.51
N THR A 47 10.45 -1.15 3.77
CA THR A 47 10.04 -0.38 4.95
C THR A 47 8.84 0.52 4.60
N PRO A 48 8.08 0.98 5.62
CA PRO A 48 7.02 1.97 5.41
C PRO A 48 7.47 3.23 4.67
N ASN A 49 8.72 3.65 4.86
CA ASN A 49 9.29 4.84 4.23
C ASN A 49 9.46 4.70 2.72
N ASP A 50 9.48 3.47 2.19
CA ASP A 50 9.63 3.22 0.75
C ASP A 50 8.30 3.33 -0.02
N ILE A 51 7.16 3.32 0.68
CA ILE A 51 5.82 3.23 0.05
C ILE A 51 4.79 4.22 0.61
N LEU A 52 5.14 5.00 1.64
CA LEU A 52 4.32 6.06 2.19
C LEU A 52 4.89 7.44 1.86
N GLU A 53 3.98 8.39 1.67
CA GLU A 53 4.29 9.80 1.59
C GLU A 53 3.35 10.57 2.54
N PHE A 54 3.92 11.51 3.30
CA PHE A 54 3.11 12.41 4.11
C PHE A 54 2.59 13.52 3.21
N ILE A 55 1.29 13.47 2.91
CA ILE A 55 0.62 14.54 2.17
C ILE A 55 0.24 15.61 3.19
N PRO A 56 0.75 16.86 3.09
CA PRO A 56 0.26 17.94 3.92
C PRO A 56 -1.24 18.09 3.69
N GLU A 57 -2.02 18.38 4.73
CA GLU A 57 -3.43 18.71 4.52
C GLU A 57 -3.48 19.92 3.57
N GLU A 58 -3.88 19.68 2.31
CA GLU A 58 -4.40 20.76 1.50
C GLU A 58 -5.54 21.33 2.32
N LYS A 59 -5.42 22.62 2.69
CA LYS A 59 -6.56 23.36 3.23
C LYS A 59 -7.70 23.12 2.25
N ASN A 60 -8.63 22.24 2.63
CA ASN A 60 -9.93 22.18 2.01
C ASN A 60 -10.49 23.58 2.19
N ASN A 61 -10.33 24.43 1.17
CA ASN A 61 -11.09 25.67 1.08
C ASN A 61 -12.54 25.21 0.95
N GLU A 62 -13.26 25.32 2.06
CA GLU A 62 -14.72 25.36 2.10
C GLU A 62 -15.27 26.32 1.04
#